data_AF-A0A1Y1R1I1-F1
#
_entry.id   AF-A0A1Y1R1I1-F1
#
_cell.length_a   1.000
_cell.length_b   1.000
_cell.length_c   1.000
_cell.angle_alpha   90.00
_cell.angle_beta   90.00
_cell.angle_gamma   90.00
#
_symmetry.space_group_name_H-M   'P 1'
#
loop_
_entity.id
_entity.type
_entity.pdbx_description
1 polymer ?
#
loop_
_entity_poly.entity_id
_entity_poly.type
_entity_poly.pdbx_seq_one_letter_code
_entity_poly.pdbx_strand_id
1 'polypeptide(L)'
;MLNQWKTLPFWQHLFHICFNDDFLVFLFGKEAIQHGEKNSYIEYFRQRFEWGLFQEDSYCNYFLHSILLGRYQQPFAPDFLTSGQHYSLNYHTASLLELDSIAHYDLISLSNILDWCDQDTISQHTKKLQSMKPGSVLILRQLNNQQSLRPLLEPAFSFDQTLSEQYQAKDRSLFYNTIEIATRTTAGTLP
;
A
#
# COMPACT_ATOMS: atom_id res chain seq x y z
N MET A 1 18.29 -23.96 -4.84
CA MET A 1 16.97 -24.40 -5.36
C MET A 1 16.20 -23.22 -5.95
N LEU A 2 15.87 -22.17 -5.17
CA LEU A 2 15.14 -21.00 -5.68
C LEU A 2 15.80 -20.31 -6.89
N ASN A 3 17.14 -20.15 -6.92
CA ASN A 3 17.82 -19.50 -8.06
C ASN A 3 17.67 -20.26 -9.38
N GLN A 4 17.38 -21.57 -9.33
CA GLN A 4 17.10 -22.37 -10.52
C GLN A 4 15.71 -22.05 -11.10
N TRP A 5 14.78 -21.49 -10.31
CA TRP A 5 13.46 -21.13 -10.80
C TRP A 5 13.53 -20.00 -11.82
N LYS A 6 14.40 -19.00 -11.60
CA LYS A 6 14.64 -17.91 -12.56
C LYS A 6 15.16 -18.40 -13.91
N THR A 7 15.81 -19.56 -13.95
CA THR A 7 16.35 -20.13 -15.19
C THR A 7 15.34 -21.02 -15.92
N LEU A 8 14.16 -21.28 -15.34
CA LEU A 8 13.13 -22.08 -15.97
C LEU A 8 12.29 -21.19 -16.89
N PRO A 9 12.16 -21.52 -18.20
CA PRO A 9 11.40 -20.70 -19.14
C PRO A 9 9.94 -20.47 -18.73
N PHE A 10 9.33 -21.45 -18.05
CA PHE A 10 7.95 -21.34 -17.59
C PHE A 10 7.77 -20.38 -16.41
N TRP A 11 8.81 -20.10 -15.61
CA TRP A 11 8.70 -19.27 -14.41
C TRP A 11 8.24 -17.85 -14.74
N GLN A 12 8.88 -17.23 -15.72
CA GLN A 12 8.49 -15.89 -16.20
C GLN A 12 7.09 -15.94 -16.82
N HIS A 13 6.79 -17.00 -17.58
CA HIS A 13 5.50 -17.13 -18.26
C HIS A 13 4.31 -17.27 -17.30
N LEU A 14 4.50 -17.86 -16.11
CA LEU A 14 3.45 -17.94 -15.10
C LEU A 14 2.93 -16.55 -14.69
N PHE A 15 3.80 -15.55 -14.59
CA PHE A 15 3.37 -14.18 -14.26
C PHE A 15 2.55 -13.56 -15.40
N HIS A 16 2.91 -13.82 -16.65
CA HIS A 16 2.09 -13.38 -17.80
C HIS A 16 0.72 -14.06 -17.83
N ILE A 17 0.62 -15.32 -17.41
CA ILE A 17 -0.67 -16.01 -17.31
C ILE A 17 -1.50 -15.42 -16.17
N CYS A 18 -0.91 -15.20 -15.00
CA CYS A 18 -1.63 -14.80 -13.78
C CYS A 18 -1.92 -13.29 -13.68
N PHE A 19 -1.12 -12.42 -14.31
CA PHE A 19 -1.18 -10.96 -14.12
C PHE A 19 -1.35 -10.17 -15.42
N ASN A 20 -1.95 -10.76 -16.47
CA ASN A 20 -2.23 -10.04 -17.71
C ASN A 20 -3.26 -8.92 -17.53
N ASP A 21 -3.19 -7.90 -18.39
CA ASP A 21 -4.05 -6.72 -18.33
C ASP A 21 -5.54 -7.07 -18.36
N ASP A 22 -5.98 -8.06 -19.17
CA ASP A 22 -7.39 -8.46 -19.24
C ASP A 22 -7.90 -9.02 -17.92
N PHE A 23 -7.07 -9.81 -17.23
CA PHE A 23 -7.38 -10.33 -15.91
C PHE A 23 -7.41 -9.22 -14.84
N LEU A 24 -6.48 -8.26 -14.89
CA LEU A 24 -6.49 -7.11 -14.00
C LEU A 24 -7.74 -6.23 -14.23
N VAL A 25 -8.13 -6.00 -15.48
CA VAL A 25 -9.37 -5.28 -15.83
C VAL A 25 -10.60 -6.03 -15.33
N PHE A 26 -10.62 -7.35 -15.46
CA PHE A 26 -11.72 -8.18 -14.95
C PHE A 26 -11.85 -8.06 -13.42
N LEU A 27 -10.73 -8.05 -12.69
CA LEU A 27 -10.74 -7.98 -11.23
C LEU A 27 -10.99 -6.57 -10.67
N PHE A 28 -10.41 -5.54 -11.30
CA PHE A 28 -10.33 -4.21 -10.71
C PHE A 28 -11.02 -3.11 -11.54
N GLY A 29 -11.58 -3.45 -12.70
CA GLY A 29 -12.11 -2.48 -13.65
C GLY A 29 -11.00 -1.84 -14.50
N LYS A 30 -11.41 -1.09 -15.51
CA LYS A 30 -10.47 -0.42 -16.43
C LYS A 30 -9.73 0.72 -15.74
N GLU A 31 -10.40 1.35 -14.79
CA GLU A 31 -9.98 2.53 -14.04
C GLU A 31 -8.72 2.23 -13.21
N ALA A 32 -8.56 1.01 -12.72
CA ALA A 32 -7.43 0.62 -11.86
C ALA A 32 -6.09 0.50 -12.59
N ILE A 33 -6.10 0.34 -13.92
CA ILE A 33 -4.87 0.21 -14.73
C ILE A 33 -4.70 1.33 -15.76
N GLN A 34 -5.68 2.24 -15.90
CA GLN A 34 -5.73 3.21 -17.00
C GLN A 34 -4.57 4.23 -17.00
N HIS A 35 -3.97 4.47 -15.83
CA HIS A 35 -2.85 5.41 -15.66
C HIS A 35 -1.49 4.71 -15.59
N GLY A 36 -1.46 3.37 -15.57
CA GLY A 36 -0.24 2.59 -15.59
C GLY A 36 0.29 2.38 -17.00
N GLU A 37 1.61 2.25 -17.15
CA GLU A 37 2.18 1.81 -18.42
C GLU A 37 1.70 0.39 -18.76
N LYS A 38 1.32 0.16 -20.01
CA LYS A 38 0.81 -1.15 -20.46
C LYS A 38 1.80 -2.27 -20.15
N ASN A 39 1.32 -3.40 -19.63
CA ASN A 39 2.14 -4.54 -19.17
C ASN A 39 3.16 -4.26 -18.05
N SER A 40 3.28 -3.04 -17.54
CA SER A 40 4.25 -2.71 -16.48
C SER A 40 3.99 -3.47 -15.18
N TYR A 41 2.72 -3.81 -14.92
CA TYR A 41 2.29 -4.54 -13.72
C TYR A 41 2.86 -5.96 -13.65
N ILE A 42 2.90 -6.68 -14.77
CA ILE A 42 3.40 -8.06 -14.80
C ILE A 42 4.84 -8.09 -14.31
N GLU A 43 5.69 -7.23 -14.87
CA GLU A 43 7.10 -7.15 -14.50
C GLU A 43 7.28 -6.61 -13.09
N TYR A 44 6.50 -5.62 -12.68
CA TYR A 44 6.52 -5.10 -11.33
C TYR A 44 6.19 -6.19 -10.29
N PHE A 45 5.05 -6.87 -10.42
CA PHE A 45 4.63 -7.93 -9.50
C PHE A 45 5.60 -9.10 -9.51
N ARG A 46 6.11 -9.50 -10.68
CA ARG A 46 7.15 -10.53 -10.79
C ARG A 46 8.40 -10.15 -10.02
N GLN A 47 8.95 -8.96 -10.27
CA GLN A 47 10.17 -8.51 -9.60
C GLN A 47 10.01 -8.39 -8.09
N ARG A 48 8.88 -7.86 -7.61
CA ARG A 48 8.59 -7.73 -6.17
C ARG A 48 8.39 -9.09 -5.51
N PHE A 49 7.64 -9.99 -6.15
CA PHE A 49 7.44 -11.34 -5.65
C PHE A 49 8.74 -12.13 -5.61
N GLU A 50 9.53 -12.08 -6.69
CA GLU A 50 10.86 -12.69 -6.71
C GLU A 50 11.72 -12.11 -5.60
N TRP A 51 11.87 -10.78 -5.54
CA TRP A 51 12.66 -10.12 -4.50
C TRP A 51 12.32 -10.63 -3.10
N GLY A 52 11.03 -10.71 -2.75
CA GLY A 52 10.58 -11.22 -1.46
C GLY A 52 10.85 -12.70 -1.25
N LEU A 53 10.61 -13.53 -2.27
CA LEU A 53 10.86 -14.97 -2.21
C LEU A 53 12.35 -15.30 -2.03
N PHE A 54 13.24 -14.44 -2.54
CA PHE A 54 14.69 -14.60 -2.48
C PHE A 54 15.32 -13.98 -1.23
N GLN A 55 14.55 -13.34 -0.34
CA GLN A 55 15.09 -12.87 0.94
C GLN A 55 15.43 -14.03 1.87
N GLU A 56 16.46 -13.84 2.70
CA GLU A 56 16.90 -14.82 3.69
C GLU A 56 15.80 -15.17 4.70
N ASP A 57 14.92 -14.22 5.01
CA ASP A 57 13.80 -14.35 5.94
C ASP A 57 12.45 -14.61 5.27
N SER A 58 12.44 -14.97 3.97
CA SER A 58 11.22 -15.28 3.20
C SER A 58 10.34 -16.36 3.86
N TYR A 59 10.96 -17.30 4.59
CA TYR A 59 10.26 -18.33 5.35
C TYR A 59 9.43 -17.79 6.52
N CYS A 60 9.62 -16.53 6.93
CA CYS A 60 8.83 -15.84 7.95
C CYS A 60 7.69 -14.98 7.36
N ASN A 61 7.57 -14.88 6.04
CA ASN A 61 6.62 -13.99 5.40
C ASN A 61 5.25 -14.67 5.21
N TYR A 62 4.24 -14.22 5.94
CA TYR A 62 2.89 -14.79 5.89
C TYR A 62 2.15 -14.56 4.58
N PHE A 63 2.51 -13.56 3.78
CA PHE A 63 1.95 -13.39 2.43
C PHE A 63 2.47 -14.50 1.51
N LEU A 64 3.77 -14.79 1.56
CA LEU A 64 4.36 -15.91 0.80
C LEU A 64 3.77 -17.25 1.25
N HIS A 65 3.51 -17.44 2.55
CA HIS A 65 2.82 -18.64 3.05
C HIS A 65 1.42 -18.77 2.46
N SER A 66 0.65 -17.68 2.44
CA SER A 66 -0.70 -17.67 1.85
C SER A 66 -0.66 -18.05 0.37
N ILE A 67 0.29 -17.50 -0.38
CA ILE A 67 0.42 -17.71 -1.83
C ILE A 67 0.90 -19.14 -2.15
N LEU A 68 1.93 -19.63 -1.46
CA LEU A 68 2.63 -20.87 -1.82
C LEU A 68 2.13 -22.11 -1.05
N LEU A 69 1.65 -21.93 0.18
CA LEU A 69 1.24 -23.03 1.05
C LEU A 69 -0.28 -23.10 1.27
N GLY A 70 -1.02 -22.03 0.93
CA GLY A 70 -2.45 -21.91 1.19
C GLY A 70 -2.82 -21.87 2.68
N ARG A 71 -1.84 -21.67 3.56
CA ARG A 71 -2.00 -21.59 5.02
C ARG A 71 -0.85 -20.83 5.66
N TYR A 72 -1.10 -20.17 6.80
CA TYR A 72 -0.05 -19.52 7.59
C TYR A 72 0.73 -20.53 8.42
N GLN A 73 2.05 -20.36 8.51
CA GLN A 73 2.88 -21.15 9.43
C GLN A 73 3.07 -20.41 10.75
N GLN A 74 2.91 -21.14 11.86
CA GLN A 74 3.28 -20.61 13.18
C GLN A 74 4.81 -20.60 13.34
N PRO A 75 5.40 -19.63 14.06
CA PRO A 75 4.75 -18.54 14.79
C PRO A 75 4.51 -17.28 13.93
N PHE A 76 4.65 -17.37 12.60
CA PHE A 76 4.70 -16.23 11.69
C PHE A 76 3.34 -15.76 11.16
N ALA A 77 2.24 -16.31 11.66
CA ALA A 77 0.90 -15.89 11.28
C ALA A 77 0.69 -14.38 11.59
N PRO A 78 -0.13 -13.67 10.81
CA PRO A 78 -0.43 -12.26 11.08
C PRO A 78 -1.00 -12.05 12.48
N ASP A 79 -0.55 -11.00 13.17
CA ASP A 79 -0.97 -10.68 14.54
C ASP A 79 -2.49 -10.47 14.66
N PHE A 80 -3.14 -9.98 13.61
CA PHE A 80 -4.59 -9.77 13.62
C PHE A 80 -5.39 -11.09 13.68
N LEU A 81 -4.78 -12.24 13.38
CA LEU A 81 -5.41 -13.55 13.56
C LEU A 81 -5.20 -14.13 14.96
N THR A 82 -4.20 -13.65 15.70
CA THR A 82 -3.80 -14.19 17.01
C THR A 82 -4.13 -13.25 18.16
N SER A 83 -4.53 -12.00 17.89
CA SER A 83 -4.77 -10.97 18.91
C SER A 83 -5.92 -11.29 19.87
N GLY A 84 -6.88 -12.12 19.45
CA GLY A 84 -8.12 -12.39 20.19
C GLY A 84 -9.01 -11.16 20.41
N GLN A 85 -8.67 -10.02 19.78
CA GLN A 85 -9.41 -8.77 19.91
C GLN A 85 -10.57 -8.75 18.93
N HIS A 86 -11.72 -8.28 19.40
CA HIS A 86 -12.88 -8.03 18.56
C HIS A 86 -13.02 -6.52 18.34
N TYR A 87 -12.94 -6.11 17.08
CA TYR A 87 -13.11 -4.71 16.69
C TYR A 87 -14.52 -4.50 16.15
N SER A 88 -15.16 -3.40 16.55
CA SER A 88 -16.39 -2.95 15.91
C SER A 88 -16.02 -2.31 14.57
N LEU A 89 -16.40 -2.96 13.47
CA LEU A 89 -16.11 -2.49 12.12
C LEU A 89 -17.36 -1.86 11.50
N ASN A 90 -17.23 -0.62 11.05
CA ASN A 90 -18.25 0.07 10.26
C ASN A 90 -17.79 0.12 8.82
N TYR A 91 -18.56 -0.47 7.92
CA TYR A 91 -18.26 -0.51 6.49
C TYR A 91 -19.06 0.56 5.76
N HIS A 92 -18.38 1.30 4.89
CA HIS A 92 -18.98 2.34 4.09
C HIS A 92 -18.55 2.16 2.64
N THR A 93 -19.50 2.24 1.72
CA THR A 93 -19.24 2.29 0.28
C THR A 93 -19.29 3.75 -0.16
N ALA A 94 -18.15 4.44 -0.02
CA ALA A 94 -18.02 5.85 -0.35
C ALA A 94 -16.56 6.18 -0.69
N SER A 95 -16.35 7.24 -1.46
CA SER A 95 -15.05 7.89 -1.61
C SER A 95 -14.66 8.64 -0.34
N LEU A 96 -13.35 8.81 -0.10
CA LEU A 96 -12.84 9.68 0.96
C LEU A 96 -13.40 11.12 0.84
N LEU A 97 -13.64 11.57 -0.39
CA LEU A 97 -14.18 12.91 -0.67
C LEU A 97 -15.64 13.06 -0.26
N GLU A 98 -16.39 11.96 -0.19
CA GLU A 98 -17.83 11.93 0.14
C GLU A 98 -18.09 11.83 1.65
N LEU A 99 -17.07 11.57 2.46
CA LEU A 99 -17.22 11.51 3.92
C LEU A 99 -17.45 12.92 4.47
N ASP A 100 -18.57 13.15 5.16
CA ASP A 100 -18.94 14.48 5.69
C ASP A 100 -17.82 15.12 6.53
N SER A 101 -17.25 14.35 7.46
CA SER A 101 -16.09 14.75 8.26
C SER A 101 -15.11 13.59 8.39
N ILE A 102 -13.82 13.93 8.32
CA ILE A 102 -12.73 13.01 8.67
C ILE A 102 -11.99 13.48 9.93
N ALA A 103 -12.44 14.58 10.54
CA ALA A 103 -11.79 15.20 11.69
C ALA A 103 -11.92 14.36 12.97
N HIS A 104 -12.85 13.41 13.02
CA HIS A 104 -13.03 12.53 14.19
C HIS A 104 -12.03 11.37 14.25
N TYR A 105 -11.39 11.02 13.13
CA TYR A 105 -10.42 9.93 13.09
C TYR A 105 -9.07 10.36 13.67
N ASP A 106 -8.53 9.58 14.61
CA ASP A 106 -7.17 9.73 15.13
C ASP A 106 -6.11 9.23 14.14
N LEU A 107 -6.49 8.31 13.26
CA LEU A 107 -5.63 7.71 12.26
C LEU A 107 -6.39 7.50 10.95
N ILE A 108 -5.80 7.94 9.85
CA ILE A 108 -6.23 7.58 8.50
C ILE A 108 -5.10 6.82 7.84
N SER A 109 -5.37 5.59 7.42
CA SER A 109 -4.43 4.76 6.69
C SER A 109 -4.94 4.57 5.28
N LEU A 110 -4.25 5.17 4.31
CA LEU A 110 -4.53 4.97 2.91
C LEU A 110 -3.60 3.89 2.37
N SER A 111 -4.19 2.95 1.62
CA SER A 111 -3.45 2.07 0.73
C SER A 111 -2.89 2.90 -0.44
N ASN A 112 -2.51 2.24 -1.52
CA ASN A 112 -2.13 2.79 -2.81
C ASN A 112 -3.26 3.45 -3.63
N ILE A 113 -4.35 3.93 -2.99
CA ILE A 113 -5.50 4.49 -3.73
C ILE A 113 -5.10 5.72 -4.57
N LEU A 114 -4.12 6.51 -4.10
CA LEU A 114 -3.66 7.72 -4.78
C LEU A 114 -2.70 7.43 -5.95
N ASP A 115 -2.17 6.21 -6.06
CA ASP A 115 -1.24 5.86 -7.14
C ASP A 115 -1.92 5.90 -8.52
N TRP A 116 -3.24 5.77 -8.55
CA TRP A 116 -4.06 5.67 -9.77
C TRP A 116 -4.93 6.90 -10.00
N CYS A 117 -4.70 7.97 -9.24
CA CYS A 117 -5.44 9.21 -9.39
C CYS A 117 -4.69 10.15 -10.34
N ASP A 118 -5.44 10.91 -11.13
CA ASP A 118 -4.89 12.10 -11.80
C ASP A 118 -4.54 13.20 -10.77
N GLN A 119 -3.80 14.22 -11.22
CA GLN A 119 -3.33 15.28 -10.33
C GLN A 119 -4.45 16.07 -9.66
N ASP A 120 -5.58 16.24 -10.35
CA ASP A 120 -6.74 16.95 -9.82
C ASP A 120 -7.38 16.16 -8.69
N THR A 121 -7.55 14.85 -8.91
CA THR A 121 -8.07 13.92 -7.91
C THR A 121 -7.12 13.82 -6.72
N ILE A 122 -5.81 13.71 -6.93
CA ILE A 122 -4.80 13.73 -5.86
C ILE A 122 -4.95 15.02 -5.04
N SER A 123 -5.04 16.17 -5.70
CA SER A 123 -5.16 17.48 -5.05
C SER A 123 -6.45 17.61 -4.21
N GLN A 124 -7.57 17.06 -4.69
CA GLN A 124 -8.81 17.01 -3.91
C GLN A 124 -8.68 16.14 -2.67
N HIS A 125 -8.04 14.98 -2.79
CA HIS A 125 -7.83 14.06 -1.66
C HIS A 125 -6.87 14.65 -0.62
N THR A 126 -5.73 15.23 -1.04
CA THR A 126 -4.80 15.87 -0.11
C THR A 126 -5.44 17.05 0.60
N LYS A 127 -6.24 17.87 -0.09
CA LYS A 127 -7.04 18.94 0.53
C LYS A 127 -8.04 18.40 1.55
N LYS A 128 -8.73 17.29 1.25
CA LYS A 128 -9.64 16.64 2.21
C LYS A 128 -8.88 16.18 3.44
N LEU A 129 -7.73 15.51 3.27
CA LEU A 129 -6.88 15.04 4.37
C LEU A 129 -6.42 16.16 5.31
N GLN A 130 -6.20 17.38 4.81
CA GLN A 130 -5.85 18.53 5.65
C GLN A 130 -6.94 18.91 6.68
N SER A 131 -8.18 18.42 6.52
CA SER A 131 -9.28 18.59 7.48
C SER A 131 -9.27 17.60 8.65
N MET A 132 -8.30 16.68 8.70
CA MET A 132 -8.02 15.88 9.90
C MET A 132 -7.72 16.79 11.11
N LYS A 133 -8.06 16.32 12.32
CA LYS A 133 -7.78 17.08 13.55
C LYS A 133 -6.27 17.15 13.84
N PRO A 134 -5.75 18.24 14.43
CA PRO A 134 -4.36 18.30 14.86
C PRO A 134 -3.96 17.12 15.74
N GLY A 135 -2.74 16.59 15.52
CA GLY A 135 -2.22 15.42 16.23
C GLY A 135 -2.63 14.07 15.66
N SER A 136 -3.59 14.00 14.72
CA SER A 136 -3.95 12.75 14.05
C SER A 136 -2.82 12.25 13.13
N VAL A 137 -2.76 10.94 12.92
CA VAL A 137 -1.74 10.28 12.09
C VAL A 137 -2.30 9.95 10.70
N LEU A 138 -1.52 10.27 9.68
CA LEU A 138 -1.74 9.84 8.31
C LEU A 138 -0.67 8.79 7.95
N ILE A 139 -1.11 7.63 7.46
CA ILE A 139 -0.24 6.61 6.86
C ILE A 139 -0.58 6.54 5.38
N LEU A 140 0.41 6.80 4.53
CA LEU A 140 0.31 6.67 3.08
C LEU A 140 1.13 5.48 2.62
N ARG A 141 0.63 4.71 1.66
CA ARG A 141 1.39 3.65 1.00
C ARG A 141 1.33 3.83 -0.49
N GLN A 142 2.47 3.74 -1.16
CA GLN A 142 2.59 3.78 -2.61
C GLN A 142 3.14 2.44 -3.09
N LEU A 143 2.49 1.88 -4.10
CA LEU A 143 2.84 0.60 -4.70
C LEU A 143 3.96 0.83 -5.72
N ASN A 144 3.65 1.41 -6.87
CA ASN A 144 4.61 1.66 -7.96
C ASN A 144 4.72 3.14 -8.35
N ASN A 145 3.93 4.04 -7.76
CA ASN A 145 4.09 5.47 -7.97
C ASN A 145 5.32 6.00 -7.19
N GLN A 146 6.15 6.80 -7.87
CA GLN A 146 7.35 7.42 -7.29
C GLN A 146 7.18 8.93 -7.02
N GLN A 147 6.05 9.51 -7.41
CA GLN A 147 5.76 10.90 -7.14
C GLN A 147 5.54 11.10 -5.64
N SER A 148 6.35 11.96 -5.03
CA SER A 148 6.18 12.33 -3.64
C SER A 148 4.90 13.13 -3.43
N LEU A 149 4.12 12.75 -2.42
CA LEU A 149 2.93 13.48 -1.98
C LEU A 149 3.24 14.56 -0.93
N ARG A 150 4.46 14.58 -0.37
CA ARG A 150 4.88 15.55 0.64
C ARG A 150 4.63 17.00 0.23
N PRO A 151 4.97 17.45 -0.99
CA PRO A 151 4.75 18.85 -1.38
C PRO A 151 3.29 19.31 -1.35
N LEU A 152 2.34 18.36 -1.44
CA LEU A 152 0.90 18.64 -1.39
C LEU A 152 0.33 18.60 0.03
N LEU A 153 1.07 18.01 0.97
CA LEU A 153 0.64 17.76 2.35
C LEU A 153 1.38 18.65 3.35
N GLU A 154 2.61 19.05 3.05
CA GLU A 154 3.34 20.05 3.82
C GLU A 154 2.80 21.47 3.52
N PRO A 155 2.74 22.37 4.51
CA PRO A 155 3.16 22.21 5.91
C PRO A 155 2.05 21.69 6.84
N ALA A 156 0.88 21.31 6.31
CA ALA A 156 -0.24 20.80 7.11
C ALA A 156 0.08 19.49 7.82
N PHE A 157 1.06 18.75 7.33
CA PHE A 157 1.57 17.52 7.90
C PHE A 157 3.07 17.62 8.16
N SER A 158 3.53 17.00 9.25
CA SER A 158 4.94 16.79 9.55
C SER A 158 5.26 15.31 9.37
N PHE A 159 6.15 15.00 8.42
CA PHE A 159 6.55 13.63 8.08
C PHE A 159 7.64 13.13 9.04
N ASP A 160 7.47 11.91 9.54
CA ASP A 160 8.47 11.21 10.35
C ASP A 160 9.22 10.21 9.47
N GLN A 161 10.40 10.62 9.00
CA GLN A 161 11.25 9.80 8.13
C GLN A 161 11.69 8.50 8.82
N THR A 162 12.11 8.58 10.09
CA THR A 162 12.61 7.43 10.84
C THR A 162 11.50 6.40 11.02
N LEU A 163 10.30 6.83 11.41
CA LEU A 163 9.16 5.93 11.60
C LEU A 163 8.71 5.34 10.26
N SER A 164 8.71 6.15 9.19
CA SER A 164 8.40 5.70 7.82
C SER A 164 9.33 4.56 7.38
N GLU A 165 10.65 4.73 7.54
CA GLU A 165 11.65 3.72 7.21
C GLU A 165 11.50 2.45 8.06
N GLN A 166 11.23 2.60 9.36
CA GLN A 166 10.99 1.45 10.23
C GLN A 166 9.76 0.64 9.81
N TYR A 167 8.67 1.30 9.41
CA TYR A 167 7.47 0.62 8.93
C TYR A 167 7.69 0.00 7.55
N GLN A 168 8.40 0.68 6.66
CA GLN A 168 8.79 0.14 5.36
C GLN A 168 9.64 -1.12 5.49
N ALA A 169 10.61 -1.13 6.41
CA ALA A 169 11.48 -2.29 6.65
C ALA A 169 10.72 -3.49 7.28
N LYS A 170 9.62 -3.22 7.99
CA LYS A 170 8.77 -4.25 8.59
C LYS A 170 7.64 -4.71 7.67
N ASP A 171 7.41 -4.03 6.54
CA ASP A 171 6.36 -4.38 5.61
C ASP A 171 6.64 -5.74 4.98
N ARG A 172 5.70 -6.67 5.15
CA ARG A 172 5.79 -8.02 4.60
C ARG A 172 4.99 -8.17 3.30
N SER A 173 4.24 -7.15 2.90
CA SER A 173 3.40 -7.22 1.69
C SER A 173 4.21 -7.45 0.44
N LEU A 174 5.49 -7.06 0.45
CA LEU A 174 6.42 -7.06 -0.69
C LEU A 174 6.08 -6.03 -1.75
N PHE A 175 4.95 -5.32 -1.70
CA PHE A 175 4.47 -4.50 -2.83
C PHE A 175 4.48 -3.00 -2.60
N TYR A 176 4.62 -2.52 -1.37
CA TYR A 176 4.77 -1.07 -1.17
C TYR A 176 6.22 -0.66 -1.36
N ASN A 177 6.46 0.25 -2.30
CA ASN A 177 7.77 0.88 -2.48
C ASN A 177 8.02 1.95 -1.41
N THR A 178 6.95 2.62 -0.98
CA THR A 178 7.01 3.70 0.00
C THR A 178 5.88 3.57 1.01
N ILE A 179 6.21 3.70 2.29
CA ILE A 179 5.29 3.93 3.39
C ILE A 179 5.70 5.26 4.02
N GLU A 180 4.80 6.23 4.03
CA GLU A 180 5.02 7.52 4.68
C GLU A 180 4.10 7.66 5.89
N ILE A 181 4.68 8.12 7.00
CA ILE A 181 3.96 8.38 8.23
C ILE A 181 4.10 9.86 8.56
N ALA A 182 2.96 10.50 8.76
CA ALA A 182 2.87 11.94 9.00
C ALA A 182 1.90 12.24 10.13
N THR A 183 2.18 13.31 10.87
CA THR A 183 1.28 13.84 11.91
C THR A 183 0.69 15.16 11.46
N ARG A 184 -0.62 15.32 11.62
CA ARG A 184 -1.33 16.58 11.32
C ARG A 184 -0.82 17.67 12.26
N THR A 185 -0.26 18.74 11.70
CA THR A 185 0.23 19.87 12.48
C THR A 185 -0.93 20.64 13.11
N THR A 186 -0.73 21.22 14.30
CA THR A 186 -1.60 22.28 14.78
C THR A 186 -1.54 23.41 13.78
N ALA A 187 -2.68 23.91 13.31
CA ALA A 187 -2.70 25.14 12.54
C ALA A 187 -2.09 26.24 13.41
N GLY A 188 -0.80 26.51 13.20
CA GLY A 188 -0.20 27.73 13.68
C GLY A 188 -0.85 28.85 12.90
N THR A 189 -1.53 29.76 13.59
CA THR A 189 -1.42 31.17 13.23
C THR A 189 0.04 31.40 12.87
N LEU A 190 0.32 31.62 11.59
CA LEU A 190 1.60 32.15 11.17
C LEU A 190 1.93 33.35 12.08
N PRO A 191 3.16 33.47 12.60
CA PRO A 191 3.57 34.72 13.22
C PRO A 191 3.40 35.90 12.25
#